data_AF-A0A402A911-F1
#
_entry.id   AF-A0A402A911-F1
#
_cell.length_a   1.000
_cell.length_b   1.000
_cell.length_c   1.000
_cell.angle_alpha   90.00
_cell.angle_beta   90.00
_cell.angle_gamma   90.00
#
_symmetry.space_group_name_H-M   'P 1'
#
loop_
_entity.id
_entity.type
_entity.pdbx_description
1 polymer ?
#
loop_
_entity_poly.entity_id
_entity_poly.type
_entity_poly.pdbx_seq_one_letter_code
_entity_poly.pdbx_strand_id
1 'polypeptide(L)'
;MPDRNGVIAAAIITTIGAIIVAIIGGLFLLIHTPSSQNTSSTPVPPFKPTEPSTPIPQFNPTESSTPSVVATSSVSDDTDFSRRLTELHLSQIWSDSLSNQSAELWDDDQTYCTFQNGAYQVTHPDNVTQTCYAKHSPLPLNHFAFEAQMTILDGNSGGILFGDKQGVQYYFTLDYNGYYTLFYHPQTNAPSFPCTTYCTKPGIAVTGYHHPNLLGIIVNGTHIEMYINRHLIYSVEGVNIPNTGTVGLLAVNKGQSTVQFQNAKVWS
;
A
#
# COMPACT_ATOMS: atom_id res chain seq x y z
N MET A 1 26.31 65.49 11.47
CA MET A 1 26.83 64.52 12.46
C MET A 1 26.03 63.24 12.31
N PRO A 2 26.62 62.13 11.83
CA PRO A 2 25.89 60.88 11.67
C PRO A 2 25.52 60.29 13.04
N ASP A 3 24.29 59.78 13.12
CA ASP A 3 23.67 59.26 14.34
C ASP A 3 24.45 58.05 14.87
N ARG A 4 25.07 58.25 16.04
CA ARG A 4 25.98 57.30 16.70
C ARG A 4 25.31 55.96 17.02
N ASN A 5 23.97 55.93 17.10
CA ASN A 5 23.20 54.72 17.37
C ASN A 5 23.02 53.84 16.13
N GLY A 6 23.00 54.42 14.92
CA GLY A 6 22.87 53.67 13.66
C GLY A 6 24.14 52.90 13.30
N VAL A 7 25.31 53.44 13.65
CA VAL A 7 26.61 52.80 13.36
C VAL A 7 26.83 51.57 14.26
N ILE A 8 26.35 51.60 15.50
CA ILE A 8 26.47 50.47 16.44
C ILE A 8 25.53 49.32 16.03
N ALA A 9 24.32 49.62 15.57
CA ALA A 9 23.37 48.60 15.11
C ALA A 9 23.88 47.87 13.85
N ALA A 10 24.48 48.58 12.89
CA ALA A 10 25.05 47.98 11.68
C ALA A 10 26.26 47.07 11.97
N ALA A 11 27.08 47.40 12.97
CA ALA A 11 28.24 46.59 13.37
C ALA A 11 27.84 45.27 14.07
N ILE A 12 26.72 45.25 14.80
CA ILE A 12 26.23 44.05 15.49
C ILE A 12 25.60 43.05 14.49
N ILE A 13 24.87 43.55 13.50
CA ILE A 13 24.21 42.68 12.49
C ILE A 13 25.26 41.98 11.60
N THR A 14 26.34 42.69 11.24
CA THR A 14 27.40 42.12 10.39
C THR A 14 28.24 41.06 11.13
N THR A 15 28.45 41.20 12.44
CA THR A 15 29.20 40.21 13.23
C THR A 15 28.40 38.94 13.50
N ILE A 16 27.08 39.04 13.73
CA ILE A 16 26.23 37.85 13.92
C ILE A 16 26.09 37.04 12.63
N GLY A 17 25.99 37.70 11.46
CA GLY A 17 25.94 37.02 10.17
C GLY A 17 27.19 36.18 9.86
N ALA A 18 28.38 36.69 10.19
CA ALA A 18 29.64 35.96 9.96
C ALA A 18 29.79 34.70 10.85
N ILE A 19 29.25 34.74 12.07
CA ILE A 19 29.32 33.59 13.00
C ILE A 19 28.41 32.44 12.52
N ILE A 20 27.23 32.75 11.97
CA ILE A 20 26.29 31.73 11.47
C ILE A 20 26.87 30.99 10.24
N VAL A 21 27.56 31.70 9.34
CA VAL A 21 28.21 31.08 8.16
C VAL A 21 29.35 30.15 8.55
N ALA A 22 30.11 30.48 9.60
CA ALA A 22 31.19 29.62 10.10
C ALA A 22 30.68 28.30 10.73
N ILE A 23 29.53 28.35 11.42
CA ILE A 23 28.93 27.16 12.05
C ILE A 23 28.38 26.19 11.00
N ILE A 24 27.76 26.70 9.93
CA ILE A 24 27.20 25.87 8.85
C ILE A 24 28.33 25.26 7.99
N GLY A 25 29.41 26.01 7.72
CA GLY A 25 30.57 25.51 6.98
C GLY A 25 31.37 24.44 7.73
N GLY A 26 31.50 24.57 9.05
CA GLY A 26 32.21 23.59 9.89
C GLY A 26 31.50 22.24 10.00
N LEU A 27 30.17 22.22 9.97
CA LEU A 27 29.40 20.98 10.05
C LEU A 27 29.51 20.11 8.78
N PHE A 28 29.73 20.72 7.61
CA PHE A 28 29.83 20.00 6.33
C PHE A 28 31.12 19.17 6.19
N LEU A 29 32.19 19.52 6.92
CA LEU A 29 33.48 18.82 6.87
C LEU A 29 33.56 17.61 7.81
N LEU A 30 32.58 17.39 8.70
CA LEU A 30 32.57 16.25 9.63
C LEU A 30 31.81 15.02 9.10
N ILE A 31 31.08 15.14 7.99
CA ILE A 31 30.20 14.06 7.48
C ILE A 31 30.86 13.26 6.33
N HIS A 32 31.98 13.73 5.78
CA HIS A 32 32.69 13.05 4.69
C HIS A 32 33.96 12.33 5.18
N THR A 33 33.80 11.35 6.07
CA THR A 33 34.85 10.35 6.29
C THR A 33 34.63 9.17 5.33
N PRO A 34 35.58 8.88 4.42
CA PRO A 34 35.45 7.71 3.56
C PRO A 34 35.56 6.43 4.40
N SER A 35 34.54 5.58 4.27
CA SER A 35 34.48 4.24 4.86
C SER A 35 35.61 3.37 4.31
N SER A 36 36.57 3.01 5.16
CA SER A 36 37.58 1.99 4.86
C SER A 36 36.94 0.61 4.92
N GLN A 37 36.56 0.04 3.77
CA GLN A 37 36.15 -1.36 3.70
C GLN A 37 37.37 -2.28 3.87
N ASN A 38 37.49 -2.91 5.04
CA ASN A 38 38.38 -4.04 5.27
C ASN A 38 37.92 -5.25 4.44
N THR A 39 38.65 -5.55 3.38
CA THR A 39 38.54 -6.82 2.65
C THR A 39 39.32 -7.89 3.40
N SER A 40 38.61 -8.67 4.22
CA SER A 40 39.14 -9.90 4.82
C SER A 40 39.05 -11.03 3.79
N SER A 41 40.15 -11.37 3.15
CA SER A 41 40.27 -12.54 2.28
C SER A 41 40.42 -13.80 3.13
N THR A 42 39.38 -14.62 3.14
CA THR A 42 39.45 -15.99 3.69
C THR A 42 40.17 -16.89 2.67
N PRO A 43 41.17 -17.69 3.08
CA PRO A 43 41.86 -18.59 2.18
C PRO A 43 40.95 -19.78 1.80
N VAL A 44 40.83 -20.02 0.50
CA VAL A 44 40.10 -21.17 -0.07
C VAL A 44 40.84 -22.47 0.28
N PRO A 45 40.18 -23.49 0.85
CA PRO A 45 40.83 -24.77 1.14
C PRO A 45 41.17 -25.54 -0.16
N PRO A 46 42.23 -26.36 -0.17
CA PRO A 46 42.66 -27.09 -1.36
C PRO A 46 41.66 -28.18 -1.76
N PHE A 47 41.43 -28.30 -3.07
CA PHE A 47 40.57 -29.30 -3.71
C PHE A 47 41.05 -30.73 -3.38
N LYS A 48 40.13 -31.55 -2.86
CA LYS A 48 40.30 -32.98 -2.65
C LYS A 48 39.91 -33.75 -3.94
N PRO A 49 40.73 -34.68 -4.45
CA PRO A 49 40.37 -35.46 -5.64
C PRO A 49 39.16 -36.36 -5.42
N THR A 50 38.23 -36.34 -6.38
CA THR A 50 37.01 -37.15 -6.44
C THR A 50 37.32 -38.61 -6.80
N GLU A 51 36.73 -39.55 -6.05
CA GLU A 51 36.81 -41.00 -6.30
C GLU A 51 36.09 -41.45 -7.59
N PRO A 52 36.44 -42.61 -8.17
CA PRO A 52 35.84 -43.11 -9.40
C PRO A 52 34.38 -43.55 -9.22
N SER A 53 33.57 -43.25 -10.23
CA SER A 53 32.13 -43.51 -10.28
C SER A 53 31.79 -45.01 -10.42
N THR A 54 30.85 -45.48 -9.61
CA THR A 54 30.23 -46.82 -9.66
C THR A 54 29.31 -46.96 -10.89
N PRO A 55 29.16 -48.16 -11.49
CA PRO A 55 28.32 -48.35 -12.68
C PRO A 55 26.82 -48.20 -12.37
N ILE A 56 26.10 -47.52 -13.26
CA ILE A 56 24.66 -47.25 -13.18
C ILE A 56 23.87 -48.52 -13.56
N PRO A 57 22.81 -48.93 -12.82
CA PRO A 57 21.94 -50.03 -13.23
C PRO A 57 21.03 -49.64 -14.41
N GLN A 58 20.95 -50.51 -15.40
CA GLN A 58 20.10 -50.38 -16.58
C GLN A 58 18.63 -50.66 -16.23
N PHE A 59 17.76 -49.65 -16.33
CA PHE A 59 16.31 -49.79 -16.15
C PHE A 59 15.64 -50.21 -17.47
N ASN A 60 14.93 -51.34 -17.44
CA ASN A 60 14.02 -51.78 -18.50
C ASN A 60 12.70 -50.98 -18.44
N PRO A 61 12.08 -50.60 -19.58
CA PRO A 61 10.81 -49.89 -19.59
C PRO A 61 9.65 -50.87 -19.37
N THR A 62 8.90 -50.66 -18.27
CA THR A 62 7.59 -51.30 -18.02
C THR A 62 6.47 -50.38 -18.50
N GLU A 63 5.43 -51.00 -19.05
CA GLU A 63 4.33 -50.46 -19.86
C GLU A 63 3.62 -49.21 -19.31
N SER A 64 3.31 -48.31 -20.25
CA SER A 64 2.61 -47.04 -20.08
C SER A 64 1.10 -47.24 -19.93
N SER A 65 0.56 -47.01 -18.74
CA SER A 65 -0.88 -46.82 -18.55
C SER A 65 -1.24 -45.35 -18.83
N THR A 66 -2.00 -45.13 -19.90
CA THR A 66 -2.51 -43.83 -20.32
C THR A 66 -3.46 -43.26 -19.25
N PRO A 67 -3.15 -42.12 -18.60
CA PRO A 67 -4.13 -41.46 -17.76
C PRO A 67 -5.20 -40.81 -18.65
N SER A 68 -6.45 -41.22 -18.43
CA SER A 68 -7.62 -40.62 -19.04
C SER A 68 -7.75 -39.19 -18.51
N VAL A 69 -7.45 -38.20 -19.35
CA VAL A 69 -7.66 -36.78 -19.05
C VAL A 69 -9.16 -36.53 -19.02
N VAL A 70 -9.75 -36.64 -17.82
CA VAL A 70 -11.06 -36.07 -17.56
C VAL A 70 -10.89 -34.56 -17.70
N ALA A 71 -11.57 -33.97 -18.70
CA ALA A 71 -11.66 -32.53 -18.84
C ALA A 71 -12.42 -31.97 -17.63
N THR A 72 -11.68 -31.59 -16.60
CA THR A 72 -12.20 -30.75 -15.52
C THR A 72 -12.49 -29.40 -16.14
N SER A 73 -13.76 -29.06 -16.32
CA SER A 73 -14.20 -27.70 -16.62
C SER A 73 -13.65 -26.77 -15.55
N SER A 74 -12.58 -26.04 -15.85
CA SER A 74 -12.11 -24.92 -15.06
C SER A 74 -13.15 -23.82 -15.18
N VAL A 75 -14.15 -23.83 -14.31
CA VAL A 75 -14.97 -22.65 -14.06
C VAL A 75 -13.97 -21.59 -13.60
N SER A 76 -13.76 -20.56 -14.43
CA SER A 76 -13.09 -19.35 -13.98
C SER A 76 -13.96 -18.79 -12.86
N ASP A 77 -13.52 -19.00 -11.63
CA ASP A 77 -14.21 -18.55 -10.42
C ASP A 77 -13.99 -17.04 -10.25
N ASP A 78 -14.45 -16.30 -11.25
CA ASP A 78 -14.50 -14.85 -11.22
C ASP A 78 -15.86 -14.48 -10.62
N THR A 79 -15.93 -14.50 -9.30
CA THR A 79 -17.07 -13.96 -8.59
C THR A 79 -17.07 -12.45 -8.82
N ASP A 80 -18.03 -11.95 -9.61
CA ASP A 80 -18.24 -10.51 -9.80
C ASP A 80 -18.65 -9.86 -8.46
N PHE A 81 -18.09 -8.69 -8.17
CA PHE A 81 -18.37 -7.92 -6.95
C PHE A 81 -19.89 -7.73 -6.72
N SER A 82 -20.64 -7.37 -7.77
CA SER A 82 -22.09 -7.10 -7.68
C SER A 82 -22.88 -8.35 -7.34
N ARG A 83 -22.47 -9.51 -7.90
CA ARG A 83 -23.06 -10.80 -7.55
C ARG A 83 -22.90 -11.09 -6.06
N ARG A 84 -21.70 -10.85 -5.52
CA ARG A 84 -21.40 -11.07 -4.10
C ARG A 84 -22.14 -10.14 -3.16
N LEU A 85 -22.33 -8.87 -3.53
CA LEU A 85 -23.23 -7.97 -2.78
C LEU A 85 -24.64 -8.56 -2.65
N THR A 86 -25.18 -9.12 -3.73
CA THR A 86 -26.53 -9.70 -3.76
C THR A 86 -26.61 -10.98 -2.92
N GLU A 87 -25.64 -11.89 -3.07
CA GLU A 87 -25.58 -13.15 -2.31
C GLU A 87 -25.49 -12.91 -0.79
N LEU A 88 -24.78 -11.86 -0.38
CA LEU A 88 -24.62 -11.49 1.02
C LEU A 88 -25.73 -10.57 1.53
N HIS A 89 -26.70 -10.19 0.69
CA HIS A 89 -27.80 -9.28 1.04
C HIS A 89 -27.32 -7.88 1.51
N LEU A 90 -26.16 -7.45 1.02
CA LEU A 90 -25.58 -6.15 1.35
C LEU A 90 -26.30 -5.04 0.59
N SER A 91 -26.82 -4.05 1.32
CA SER A 91 -27.55 -2.91 0.75
C SER A 91 -26.71 -1.64 0.81
N GLN A 92 -26.77 -0.81 -0.23
CA GLN A 92 -25.95 0.39 -0.28
C GLN A 92 -26.40 1.37 0.81
N ILE A 93 -25.49 1.75 1.70
CA ILE A 93 -25.77 2.68 2.80
C ILE A 93 -25.53 4.11 2.37
N TRP A 94 -24.44 4.33 1.62
CA TRP A 94 -24.09 5.65 1.09
C TRP A 94 -23.21 5.54 -0.16
N SER A 95 -23.16 6.64 -0.91
CA SER A 95 -22.27 6.88 -2.04
C SER A 95 -21.83 8.32 -2.02
N ASP A 96 -20.57 8.53 -2.34
CA ASP A 96 -19.91 9.82 -2.32
C ASP A 96 -19.13 10.01 -3.63
N SER A 97 -19.32 11.14 -4.30
CA SER A 97 -18.55 11.45 -5.52
C SER A 97 -17.08 11.71 -5.19
N LEU A 98 -16.77 12.12 -3.95
CA LEU A 98 -15.50 12.63 -3.50
C LEU A 98 -15.05 13.91 -4.22
N SER A 99 -15.99 14.68 -4.76
CA SER A 99 -15.67 15.95 -5.44
C SER A 99 -15.49 17.14 -4.49
N ASN A 100 -16.00 17.01 -3.27
CA ASN A 100 -16.05 18.01 -2.22
C ASN A 100 -16.45 17.33 -0.90
N GLN A 101 -16.34 18.05 0.21
CA GLN A 101 -16.76 17.55 1.51
C GLN A 101 -18.25 17.15 1.52
N SER A 102 -18.54 16.03 2.17
CA SER A 102 -19.83 15.33 2.18
C SER A 102 -20.30 15.04 3.61
N ALA A 103 -21.34 14.22 3.77
CA ALA A 103 -21.90 13.87 5.08
C ALA A 103 -20.97 12.94 5.88
N GLU A 104 -20.10 12.23 5.17
CA GLU A 104 -19.11 11.27 5.64
C GLU A 104 -17.94 11.95 6.37
N LEU A 105 -17.82 13.28 6.24
CA LEU A 105 -16.81 14.12 6.90
C LEU A 105 -15.39 13.58 6.71
N TRP A 106 -14.99 13.40 5.45
CA TRP A 106 -13.64 12.99 5.09
C TRP A 106 -12.58 13.90 5.73
N ASP A 107 -11.45 13.34 6.14
CA ASP A 107 -10.28 14.13 6.55
C ASP A 107 -9.96 15.19 5.50
N ASP A 108 -9.82 16.45 5.90
CA ASP A 108 -9.44 17.54 4.99
C ASP A 108 -8.50 18.48 5.75
N ASP A 109 -7.22 18.15 5.70
CA ASP A 109 -6.15 18.91 6.36
C ASP A 109 -5.51 19.93 5.40
N GLN A 110 -6.08 20.07 4.20
CA GLN A 110 -5.62 20.97 3.13
C GLN A 110 -4.18 20.73 2.67
N THR A 111 -3.54 19.63 3.09
CA THR A 111 -2.14 19.33 2.81
C THR A 111 -1.97 17.94 2.21
N TYR A 112 -2.47 16.93 2.89
CA TYR A 112 -2.29 15.51 2.59
C TYR A 112 -3.61 14.80 2.29
N CYS A 113 -4.72 15.32 2.80
CA CYS A 113 -6.07 14.89 2.47
C CYS A 113 -6.82 16.12 1.97
N THR A 114 -7.10 16.22 0.68
CA THR A 114 -7.68 17.45 0.10
C THR A 114 -8.70 17.16 -0.99
N PHE A 115 -9.68 18.04 -1.14
CA PHE A 115 -10.54 18.06 -2.32
C PHE A 115 -9.95 19.01 -3.36
N GLN A 116 -9.53 18.49 -4.52
CA GLN A 116 -8.94 19.26 -5.59
C GLN A 116 -9.37 18.74 -6.97
N ASN A 117 -9.63 19.66 -7.89
CA ASN A 117 -9.98 19.34 -9.29
C ASN A 117 -11.17 18.37 -9.44
N GLY A 118 -12.15 18.46 -8.54
CA GLY A 118 -13.36 17.62 -8.58
C GLY A 118 -13.16 16.19 -8.07
N ALA A 119 -12.07 15.93 -7.35
CA ALA A 119 -11.80 14.64 -6.73
C ALA A 119 -11.08 14.80 -5.40
N TYR A 120 -10.95 13.70 -4.67
CA TYR A 120 -10.26 13.67 -3.39
C TYR A 120 -8.85 13.13 -3.57
N GLN A 121 -7.87 13.89 -3.10
CA GLN A 121 -6.46 13.62 -3.28
C GLN A 121 -5.83 13.25 -1.95
N VAL A 122 -5.18 12.09 -1.92
CA VAL A 122 -4.32 11.67 -0.82
C VAL A 122 -2.88 11.83 -1.26
N THR A 123 -2.14 12.69 -0.55
CA THR A 123 -0.72 12.93 -0.79
C THR A 123 0.09 12.41 0.39
N HIS A 124 0.96 11.46 0.13
CA HIS A 124 1.89 10.89 1.09
C HIS A 124 3.11 11.81 1.26
N PRO A 125 3.41 12.30 2.47
CA PRO A 125 4.70 12.91 2.76
C PRO A 125 5.79 11.84 2.91
N ASP A 126 7.01 12.15 2.50
CA ASP A 126 8.14 11.23 2.63
C ASP A 126 8.20 10.60 4.04
N ASN A 127 8.18 9.26 4.07
CA ASN A 127 8.40 8.37 5.23
C ASN A 127 7.20 7.96 6.12
N VAL A 128 5.95 8.38 5.87
CA VAL A 128 4.79 7.90 6.68
C VAL A 128 3.56 7.65 5.83
N THR A 129 2.98 6.44 5.87
CA THR A 129 1.69 6.14 5.21
C THR A 129 0.65 7.20 5.54
N GLN A 130 0.12 7.88 4.52
CA GLN A 130 -0.93 8.85 4.71
C GLN A 130 -2.27 8.17 4.55
N THR A 131 -3.09 8.25 5.60
CA THR A 131 -4.45 7.73 5.63
C THR A 131 -5.44 8.87 5.84
N CYS A 132 -6.53 8.86 5.09
CA CYS A 132 -7.60 9.83 5.19
C CYS A 132 -8.92 9.10 5.40
N TYR A 133 -9.61 9.38 6.51
CA TYR A 133 -10.79 8.61 6.93
C TYR A 133 -12.09 9.35 6.66
N ALA A 134 -13.16 8.61 6.39
CA ALA A 134 -14.52 9.10 6.56
C ALA A 134 -14.83 9.17 8.07
N LYS A 135 -14.87 10.36 8.68
CA LYS A 135 -15.01 10.50 10.14
C LYS A 135 -16.40 10.18 10.65
N HIS A 136 -17.41 10.33 9.81
CA HIS A 136 -18.82 10.25 10.20
C HIS A 136 -19.54 9.12 9.49
N SER A 137 -18.92 7.94 9.53
CA SER A 137 -19.49 6.71 8.98
C SER A 137 -19.04 5.51 9.80
N PRO A 138 -19.47 5.38 11.08
CA PRO A 138 -19.23 4.16 11.82
C PRO A 138 -19.95 3.00 11.13
N LEU A 139 -19.21 1.95 10.79
CA LEU A 139 -19.71 0.79 10.07
C LEU A 139 -19.56 -0.48 10.91
N PRO A 140 -20.50 -1.43 10.82
CA PRO A 140 -20.29 -2.79 11.31
C PRO A 140 -19.27 -3.46 10.39
N LEU A 141 -18.00 -3.51 10.80
CA LEU A 141 -16.92 -3.97 9.93
C LEU A 141 -16.91 -5.49 9.74
N ASN A 142 -17.75 -6.24 10.46
CA ASN A 142 -17.90 -7.68 10.26
C ASN A 142 -18.86 -8.06 9.12
N HIS A 143 -19.58 -7.11 8.52
CA HIS A 143 -20.49 -7.42 7.41
C HIS A 143 -20.72 -6.16 6.56
N PHE A 144 -19.80 -5.88 5.64
CA PHE A 144 -19.88 -4.68 4.80
C PHE A 144 -19.12 -4.88 3.48
N ALA A 145 -19.34 -3.98 2.54
CA ALA A 145 -18.49 -3.81 1.37
C ALA A 145 -18.11 -2.34 1.19
N PHE A 146 -16.95 -2.09 0.59
CA PHE A 146 -16.46 -0.76 0.27
C PHE A 146 -15.78 -0.77 -1.10
N GLU A 147 -16.16 0.13 -2.00
CA GLU A 147 -15.46 0.35 -3.27
C GLU A 147 -15.11 1.84 -3.44
N ALA A 148 -13.99 2.13 -4.09
CA ALA A 148 -13.61 3.46 -4.52
C ALA A 148 -12.81 3.41 -5.82
N GLN A 149 -13.04 4.36 -6.72
CA GLN A 149 -12.22 4.52 -7.92
C GLN A 149 -10.93 5.23 -7.54
N MET A 150 -9.79 4.61 -7.84
CA MET A 150 -8.45 5.10 -7.52
C MET A 150 -7.67 5.37 -8.80
N THR A 151 -6.95 6.49 -8.84
CA THR A 151 -6.01 6.84 -9.90
C THR A 151 -4.69 7.28 -9.28
N ILE A 152 -3.60 6.58 -9.58
CA ILE A 152 -2.26 6.99 -9.14
C ILE A 152 -1.78 8.10 -10.09
N LEU A 153 -1.55 9.30 -9.55
CA LEU A 153 -1.07 10.44 -10.34
C LEU A 153 0.45 10.48 -10.38
N ASP A 154 1.09 10.18 -9.25
CA ASP A 154 2.55 10.10 -9.12
C ASP A 154 2.93 9.22 -7.93
N GLY A 155 4.16 8.71 -7.93
CA GLY A 155 4.71 7.87 -6.86
C GLY A 155 4.46 6.37 -7.04
N ASN A 156 4.25 5.61 -5.97
CA ASN A 156 4.27 4.14 -6.06
C ASN A 156 2.88 3.51 -5.96
N SER A 157 2.19 3.70 -4.83
CA SER A 157 0.94 3.01 -4.59
C SER A 157 -0.08 3.85 -3.80
N GLY A 158 -1.32 3.43 -3.94
CA GLY A 158 -2.44 3.92 -3.15
C GLY A 158 -3.32 2.75 -2.73
N GLY A 159 -4.41 3.05 -2.05
CA GLY A 159 -5.36 2.02 -1.69
C GLY A 159 -6.60 2.49 -0.97
N ILE A 160 -7.32 1.50 -0.48
CA ILE A 160 -8.44 1.66 0.45
C ILE A 160 -8.12 0.94 1.76
N LEU A 161 -8.71 1.41 2.85
CA LEU A 161 -8.60 0.78 4.16
C LEU A 161 -9.94 0.67 4.86
N PHE A 162 -9.96 -0.20 5.87
CA PHE A 162 -10.99 -0.24 6.89
C PHE A 162 -10.40 -0.62 8.24
N GLY A 163 -11.08 -0.24 9.32
CA GLY A 163 -10.67 -0.62 10.67
C GLY A 163 -11.04 0.38 11.75
N ASP A 164 -10.53 0.13 12.95
CA ASP A 164 -10.56 1.07 14.06
C ASP A 164 -9.37 2.04 13.93
N LYS A 165 -9.65 3.34 13.86
CA LYS A 165 -8.63 4.40 13.75
C LYS A 165 -7.57 4.36 14.87
N GLN A 166 -7.94 3.86 16.05
CA GLN A 166 -7.03 3.76 17.20
C GLN A 166 -6.53 2.33 17.44
N GLY A 167 -6.95 1.38 16.60
CA GLY A 167 -6.77 -0.04 16.81
C GLY A 167 -6.38 -0.75 15.53
N VAL A 168 -7.06 -1.86 15.25
CA VAL A 168 -6.76 -2.75 14.12
C VAL A 168 -7.26 -2.17 12.81
N GLN A 169 -6.39 -2.17 11.80
CA GLN A 169 -6.66 -1.65 10.46
C GLN A 169 -6.14 -2.58 9.37
N TYR A 170 -6.89 -2.64 8.27
CA TYR A 170 -6.58 -3.43 7.09
C TYR A 170 -6.40 -2.52 5.88
N TYR A 171 -5.27 -2.64 5.20
CA TYR A 171 -4.92 -1.84 4.04
C TYR A 171 -4.88 -2.74 2.80
N PHE A 172 -5.72 -2.42 1.82
CA PHE A 172 -5.67 -3.00 0.50
C PHE A 172 -5.06 -1.97 -0.46
N THR A 173 -3.83 -2.24 -0.88
CA THR A 173 -3.07 -1.34 -1.76
C THR A 173 -2.86 -1.93 -3.13
N LEU A 174 -2.78 -1.07 -4.14
CA LEU A 174 -2.43 -1.37 -5.52
C LEU A 174 -1.34 -0.39 -5.96
N ASP A 175 -0.26 -0.90 -6.55
CA ASP A 175 0.80 -0.08 -7.14
C ASP A 175 0.62 0.14 -8.64
N TYR A 176 1.37 1.09 -9.21
CA TYR A 176 1.29 1.40 -10.65
C TYR A 176 1.73 0.23 -11.55
N ASN A 177 2.44 -0.76 -11.04
CA ASN A 177 2.82 -1.97 -11.78
C ASN A 177 1.73 -3.06 -11.71
N GLY A 178 0.64 -2.82 -11.00
CA GLY A 178 -0.46 -3.77 -10.85
C GLY A 178 -0.24 -4.80 -9.74
N TYR A 179 0.74 -4.59 -8.86
CA TYR A 179 0.88 -5.43 -7.68
C TYR A 179 -0.07 -4.97 -6.59
N TYR A 180 -0.70 -5.93 -5.94
CA TYR A 180 -1.58 -5.68 -4.80
C TYR A 180 -1.12 -6.42 -3.56
N THR A 181 -1.56 -5.90 -2.42
CA THR A 181 -1.24 -6.44 -1.10
C THR A 181 -2.34 -6.15 -0.09
N LEU A 182 -2.50 -7.07 0.86
CA LEU A 182 -3.32 -6.87 2.06
C LEU A 182 -2.39 -6.79 3.27
N PHE A 183 -2.43 -5.68 4.00
CA PHE A 183 -1.64 -5.46 5.22
C PHE A 183 -2.51 -5.19 6.44
N TYR A 184 -1.95 -5.43 7.62
CA TYR A 184 -2.58 -5.24 8.94
C TYR A 184 -1.74 -4.29 9.80
N HIS A 185 -2.39 -3.40 10.57
CA HIS A 185 -1.78 -2.44 11.50
C HIS A 185 -2.55 -2.40 12.84
N PRO A 186 -1.93 -2.19 14.02
CA PRO A 186 -0.51 -2.02 14.29
C PRO A 186 0.22 -3.37 14.29
N GLN A 187 1.34 -3.43 13.58
CA GLN A 187 2.06 -4.66 13.28
C GLN A 187 2.81 -5.19 14.52
N THR A 188 2.10 -5.79 15.47
CA THR A 188 2.69 -6.64 16.52
C THR A 188 2.10 -8.04 16.38
N ASN A 189 2.73 -8.88 15.56
CA ASN A 189 2.34 -10.29 15.30
C ASN A 189 1.13 -10.50 14.38
N ALA A 190 1.04 -9.74 13.28
CA ALA A 190 0.02 -9.99 12.25
C ALA A 190 0.16 -11.40 11.65
N PRO A 191 -0.93 -12.13 11.36
CA PRO A 191 -0.87 -13.33 10.54
C PRO A 191 -0.22 -12.98 9.19
N SER A 192 0.71 -13.82 8.72
CA SER A 192 1.29 -13.66 7.39
C SER A 192 0.19 -13.91 6.36
N PHE A 193 -0.39 -12.87 5.77
CA PHE A 193 -1.21 -13.08 4.58
C PHE A 193 -0.29 -13.61 3.47
N PRO A 194 -0.68 -14.68 2.76
CA PRO A 194 0.02 -15.12 1.54
C PRO A 194 0.29 -13.96 0.58
N CYS A 195 -0.57 -12.94 0.61
CA CYS A 195 -0.44 -11.71 -0.16
C CYS A 195 0.11 -10.50 0.61
N THR A 196 1.19 -10.70 1.39
CA THR A 196 1.88 -9.63 2.12
C THR A 196 3.06 -9.03 1.38
N THR A 197 3.53 -9.63 0.28
CA THR A 197 4.82 -9.25 -0.33
C THR A 197 4.73 -9.06 -1.84
N TYR A 198 3.65 -8.48 -2.36
CA TYR A 198 3.38 -8.22 -3.79
C TYR A 198 2.79 -9.42 -4.56
N CYS A 199 1.46 -9.49 -4.66
CA CYS A 199 0.77 -10.39 -5.58
C CYS A 199 0.42 -9.69 -6.89
N THR A 200 0.20 -10.46 -7.94
CA THR A 200 -0.35 -9.95 -9.20
C THR A 200 -1.33 -10.94 -9.79
N LYS A 201 -2.35 -10.42 -10.47
CA LYS A 201 -3.29 -11.19 -11.31
C LYS A 201 -3.31 -10.51 -12.68
N PRO A 202 -2.55 -11.02 -13.67
CA PRO A 202 -2.38 -10.35 -14.96
C PRO A 202 -3.71 -10.04 -15.64
N GLY A 203 -3.81 -8.85 -16.23
CA GLY A 203 -4.97 -8.44 -17.03
C GLY A 203 -6.17 -7.90 -16.25
N ILE A 204 -6.13 -7.88 -14.91
CA ILE A 204 -7.22 -7.34 -14.09
C ILE A 204 -7.01 -5.84 -13.78
N ALA A 205 -5.82 -5.46 -13.33
CA ALA A 205 -5.47 -4.06 -13.07
C ALA A 205 -5.00 -3.38 -14.37
N VAL A 206 -5.42 -2.13 -14.57
CA VAL A 206 -4.84 -1.25 -15.59
C VAL A 206 -3.62 -0.58 -14.98
N THR A 207 -2.44 -0.98 -15.43
CA THR A 207 -1.15 -0.51 -14.91
C THR A 207 -0.78 0.87 -15.47
N GLY A 208 0.10 1.57 -14.76
CA GLY A 208 0.63 2.89 -15.12
C GLY A 208 -0.06 4.04 -14.38
N TYR A 209 0.50 5.25 -14.54
CA TYR A 209 -0.08 6.47 -13.98
C TYR A 209 -1.30 6.94 -14.77
N HIS A 210 -2.17 7.69 -14.10
CA HIS A 210 -3.37 8.31 -14.69
C HIS A 210 -4.40 7.31 -15.25
N HIS A 211 -4.28 6.03 -14.91
CA HIS A 211 -5.26 5.01 -15.23
C HIS A 211 -6.14 4.72 -14.00
N PRO A 212 -7.48 4.89 -14.11
CA PRO A 212 -8.37 4.58 -13.02
C PRO A 212 -8.52 3.07 -12.85
N ASN A 213 -8.50 2.61 -11.60
CA ASN A 213 -8.86 1.26 -11.20
C ASN A 213 -9.93 1.34 -10.10
N LEU A 214 -10.93 0.47 -10.14
CA LEU A 214 -11.92 0.35 -9.08
C LEU A 214 -11.43 -0.67 -8.05
N LEU A 215 -11.06 -0.20 -6.85
CA LEU A 215 -10.72 -1.09 -5.75
C LEU A 215 -11.98 -1.42 -4.95
N GLY A 216 -12.15 -2.68 -4.57
CA GLY A 216 -13.27 -3.15 -3.77
C GLY A 216 -12.84 -4.13 -2.69
N ILE A 217 -13.50 -4.07 -1.54
CA ILE A 217 -13.44 -5.07 -0.49
C ILE A 217 -14.84 -5.52 -0.11
N ILE A 218 -14.98 -6.80 0.21
CA ILE A 218 -16.16 -7.37 0.86
C ILE A 218 -15.68 -8.07 2.12
N VAL A 219 -16.37 -7.81 3.22
CA VAL A 219 -16.13 -8.45 4.51
C VAL A 219 -17.39 -9.15 4.99
N ASN A 220 -17.25 -10.41 5.40
CA ASN A 220 -18.33 -11.21 5.95
C ASN A 220 -17.82 -12.11 7.09
N GLY A 221 -18.13 -11.77 8.34
CA GLY A 221 -17.58 -12.40 9.53
C GLY A 221 -16.07 -12.23 9.59
N THR A 222 -15.33 -13.32 9.43
CA THR A 222 -13.86 -13.37 9.43
C THR A 222 -13.26 -13.46 8.01
N HIS A 223 -14.11 -13.33 6.99
CA HIS A 223 -13.77 -13.46 5.59
C HIS A 223 -13.53 -12.09 4.95
N ILE A 224 -12.42 -11.92 4.24
CA ILE A 224 -12.12 -10.74 3.43
C ILE A 224 -11.92 -11.16 1.98
N GLU A 225 -12.59 -10.47 1.07
CA GLU A 225 -12.41 -10.61 -0.37
C GLU A 225 -11.98 -9.27 -0.96
N MET A 226 -10.95 -9.30 -1.82
CA MET A 226 -10.43 -8.13 -2.50
C MET A 226 -10.74 -8.21 -3.99
N TYR A 227 -11.10 -7.06 -4.55
CA TYR A 227 -11.51 -6.91 -5.93
C TYR A 227 -10.77 -5.75 -6.59
N ILE A 228 -10.39 -5.97 -7.86
CA ILE A 228 -9.91 -4.91 -8.74
C ILE A 228 -10.78 -4.94 -9.99
N ASN A 229 -11.33 -3.79 -10.37
CA ASN A 229 -12.22 -3.66 -11.52
C ASN A 229 -13.37 -4.69 -11.47
N ARG A 230 -13.89 -4.94 -10.25
CA ARG A 230 -14.96 -5.91 -9.90
C ARG A 230 -14.63 -7.39 -10.08
N HIS A 231 -13.40 -7.71 -10.44
CA HIS A 231 -12.90 -9.09 -10.48
C HIS A 231 -12.29 -9.47 -9.14
N LEU A 232 -12.63 -10.65 -8.62
CA LEU A 232 -12.01 -11.19 -7.41
C LEU A 232 -10.52 -11.42 -7.67
N ILE A 233 -9.64 -10.82 -6.86
CA ILE A 233 -8.18 -10.98 -6.96
C ILE A 233 -7.61 -11.80 -5.81
N TYR A 234 -8.27 -11.80 -4.65
CA TYR A 234 -7.79 -12.46 -3.45
C TYR A 234 -8.91 -12.66 -2.43
N SER A 235 -8.78 -13.68 -1.61
CA SER A 235 -9.76 -14.06 -0.59
C SER A 235 -9.04 -14.70 0.59
N VAL A 236 -9.41 -14.35 1.82
CA VAL A 236 -8.80 -14.87 3.05
C VAL A 236 -9.80 -15.00 4.19
N GLU A 237 -9.73 -16.13 4.88
CA GLU A 237 -10.59 -16.50 6.01
C GLU A 237 -9.85 -16.41 7.35
N GLY A 238 -10.60 -16.44 8.46
CA GLY A 238 -10.04 -16.48 9.81
C GLY A 238 -9.33 -15.20 10.24
N VAL A 239 -9.70 -14.06 9.64
CA VAL A 239 -9.13 -12.75 9.96
C VAL A 239 -9.85 -12.13 11.17
N ASN A 240 -9.10 -11.52 12.09
CA ASN A 240 -9.65 -10.85 13.27
C ASN A 240 -10.09 -9.41 12.96
N ILE A 241 -11.37 -9.24 12.63
CA ILE A 241 -11.92 -7.96 12.20
C ILE A 241 -12.58 -7.25 13.38
N PRO A 242 -12.30 -5.95 13.62
CA PRO A 242 -13.03 -5.17 14.61
C PRO A 242 -14.54 -5.21 14.37
N ASN A 243 -15.36 -5.17 15.42
CA ASN A 243 -16.82 -5.17 15.24
C ASN A 243 -17.31 -3.87 14.60
N THR A 244 -16.64 -2.75 14.91
CA THR A 244 -16.98 -1.43 14.41
C THR A 244 -15.72 -0.69 13.99
N GLY A 245 -15.89 0.27 13.09
CA GLY A 245 -14.81 1.15 12.69
C GLY A 245 -15.25 2.02 11.52
N THR A 246 -14.31 2.41 10.69
CA THR A 246 -14.55 3.25 9.52
C THR A 246 -13.80 2.74 8.30
N VAL A 247 -14.06 3.34 7.16
CA VAL A 247 -13.31 3.19 5.92
C VAL A 247 -12.44 4.42 5.66
N GLY A 248 -11.45 4.25 4.80
CA GLY A 248 -10.58 5.33 4.42
C GLY A 248 -9.85 5.08 3.12
N LEU A 249 -9.10 6.09 2.71
CA LEU A 249 -8.29 6.12 1.51
C LEU A 249 -6.84 6.36 1.93
N LEU A 250 -5.89 5.84 1.15
CA LEU A 250 -4.48 5.99 1.49
C LEU A 250 -3.57 6.14 0.29
N ALA A 251 -2.43 6.79 0.53
CA ALA A 251 -1.27 6.79 -0.34
C ALA A 251 -0.08 6.17 0.41
N VAL A 252 0.69 5.31 -0.26
CA VAL A 252 1.80 4.54 0.33
C VAL A 252 3.00 4.59 -0.60
N ASN A 253 4.19 4.93 -0.08
CA ASN A 253 5.45 4.76 -0.82
C ASN A 253 6.70 4.88 0.08
N LYS A 254 7.85 4.51 -0.52
CA LYS A 254 9.22 4.93 -0.20
C LYS A 254 9.56 6.27 -0.92
N GLY A 255 8.72 7.29 -0.77
CA GLY A 255 8.85 8.62 -1.39
C GLY A 255 7.50 9.33 -1.52
N GLN A 256 7.43 10.56 -2.04
CA GLN A 256 6.15 11.24 -2.26
C GLN A 256 5.22 10.40 -3.17
N SER A 257 3.93 10.37 -2.87
CA SER A 257 2.91 9.75 -3.73
C SER A 257 1.63 10.53 -3.70
N THR A 258 1.01 10.67 -4.86
CA THR A 258 -0.24 11.39 -5.02
C THR A 258 -1.24 10.49 -5.70
N VAL A 259 -2.34 10.26 -5.01
CA VAL A 259 -3.40 9.36 -5.44
C VAL A 259 -4.73 10.10 -5.39
N GLN A 260 -5.48 10.02 -6.48
CA GLN A 260 -6.78 10.63 -6.63
C GLN A 260 -7.88 9.57 -6.51
N PHE A 261 -8.95 9.92 -5.81
CA PHE A 261 -10.09 9.05 -5.54
C PHE A 261 -11.40 9.72 -5.93
N GLN A 262 -12.31 8.90 -6.47
CA GLN A 262 -13.66 9.29 -6.86
C GLN A 262 -14.64 8.15 -6.56
N ASN A 263 -15.93 8.48 -6.48
CA ASN A 263 -17.02 7.51 -6.49
C ASN A 263 -16.88 6.41 -5.42
N ALA A 264 -16.74 6.81 -4.16
CA ALA A 264 -16.73 5.89 -3.03
C ALA A 264 -18.15 5.40 -2.71
N LYS A 265 -18.30 4.11 -2.41
CA LYS A 265 -19.59 3.53 -1.99
C LYS A 265 -19.41 2.48 -0.93
N VAL A 266 -20.37 2.39 -0.02
CA VAL A 266 -20.39 1.37 1.02
C VAL A 266 -21.74 0.66 1.07
N TRP A 267 -21.69 -0.63 1.40
CA TRP A 267 -22.84 -1.48 1.66
C TRP A 267 -22.70 -2.16 3.02
N SER A 268 -23.83 -2.46 3.67
CA SER A 268 -23.93 -3.25 4.91
C SER A 268 -25.28 -3.95 5.00
#